data_AF-A0A965C4Q3-F1
#
_entry.id   AF-A0A965C4Q3-F1
#
_cell.length_a   1.000
_cell.length_b   1.000
_cell.length_c   1.000
_cell.angle_alpha   90.00
_cell.angle_beta   90.00
_cell.angle_gamma   90.00
#
_symmetry.space_group_name_H-M   'P 1'
#
loop_
_entity.id
_entity.type
_entity.pdbx_description
1 polymer ?
#
loop_
_entity_poly.entity_id
_entity_poly.type
_entity_poly.pdbx_seq_one_letter_code
_entity_poly.pdbx_strand_id
1 'polypeptide(L)'
;MRQLASALEARGIEMGERVGTLAWNGYRHMEVYYAVGGKGSVVHTINPRLHPEQIAWIVNHAEDKMLCFDLSFLPIIEAIAPHCPTVKTWVAMCDADRMPENTGLALLCYEQLLAEGRKDWQWPEFDERSAVGLCYTSGTTGNPKGALYAHRSTVLHAYAASLPDAMRLSAKDVVL
;
A
#
# COMPACT_ATOMS: atom_id res chain seq x y z
N MET A 1 -3.04 12.61 1.98
CA MET A 1 -1.79 12.26 1.22
C MET A 1 -0.48 12.79 1.84
N ARG A 2 -0.14 14.09 1.79
CA ARG A 2 1.16 14.62 2.32
C ARG A 2 1.39 14.31 3.81
N GLN A 3 0.34 14.46 4.62
CA GLN A 3 0.42 14.11 6.04
C GLN A 3 0.76 12.63 6.23
N LEU A 4 0.12 11.73 5.47
CA LEU A 4 0.45 10.31 5.54
C LEU A 4 1.92 10.05 5.17
N ALA A 5 2.45 10.69 4.12
CA ALA A 5 3.86 10.56 3.76
C ALA A 5 4.79 11.00 4.90
N SER A 6 4.48 12.13 5.54
CA SER A 6 5.20 12.62 6.73
C SER A 6 5.11 11.67 7.92
N ALA A 7 3.95 11.06 8.15
CA ALA A 7 3.76 10.13 9.26
C ALA A 7 4.53 8.82 9.04
N LEU A 8 4.57 8.32 7.81
CA LEU A 8 5.37 7.15 7.44
C LEU A 8 6.87 7.42 7.63
N GLU A 9 7.36 8.62 7.27
CA GLU A 9 8.74 9.05 7.54
C GLU A 9 9.03 9.09 9.04
N ALA A 10 8.15 9.70 9.84
CA ALA A 10 8.32 9.78 11.30
C ALA A 10 8.33 8.40 11.99
N ARG A 11 7.67 7.41 11.37
CA ARG A 11 7.66 6.01 11.82
C ARG A 11 8.80 5.17 11.25
N GLY A 12 9.75 5.80 10.56
CA GLY A 12 10.98 5.17 10.10
C GLY A 12 10.83 4.31 8.85
N ILE A 13 9.78 4.50 8.04
CA ILE A 13 9.71 3.84 6.73
C ILE A 13 10.70 4.55 5.79
N GLU A 14 11.72 3.83 5.36
CA GLU A 14 12.80 4.35 4.51
C GLU A 14 12.46 4.25 3.02
N MET A 15 13.30 4.87 2.18
CA MET A 15 13.21 4.79 0.72
C MET A 15 13.34 3.34 0.25
N GLY A 16 12.49 2.92 -0.68
CA GLY A 16 12.48 1.54 -1.22
C GLY A 16 11.86 0.48 -0.28
N GLU A 17 11.50 0.83 0.94
CA GLU A 17 10.76 -0.08 1.83
C GLU A 17 9.30 -0.23 1.40
N ARG A 18 8.72 -1.39 1.69
CA ARG A 18 7.40 -1.77 1.20
C ARG A 18 6.34 -1.52 2.27
N VAL A 19 5.25 -0.90 1.83
CA VAL A 19 4.01 -0.76 2.60
C VAL A 19 2.95 -1.61 1.90
N GLY A 20 2.58 -2.72 2.55
CA GLY A 20 1.57 -3.66 2.07
C GLY A 20 0.16 -3.08 2.17
N THR A 21 -0.73 -3.48 1.27
CA THR A 21 -2.15 -3.13 1.35
C THR A 21 -3.06 -4.33 1.07
N LEU A 22 -4.01 -4.58 1.96
CA LEU A 22 -5.19 -5.44 1.75
C LEU A 22 -6.44 -4.55 1.84
N ALA A 23 -6.80 -3.89 0.74
CA ALA A 23 -7.86 -2.88 0.75
C ALA A 23 -8.72 -2.96 -0.52
N TRP A 24 -9.95 -2.50 -0.40
CA TRP A 24 -10.85 -2.23 -1.51
C TRP A 24 -10.53 -0.89 -2.16
N ASN A 25 -11.09 -0.68 -3.35
CA ASN A 25 -11.04 0.62 -4.02
C ASN A 25 -11.80 1.64 -3.16
N GLY A 26 -11.05 2.54 -2.53
CA GLY A 26 -11.58 3.59 -1.67
C GLY A 26 -10.57 4.72 -1.51
N TYR A 27 -11.03 5.85 -0.96
CA TYR A 27 -10.20 7.05 -0.87
C TYR A 27 -8.93 6.82 -0.04
N ARG A 28 -9.03 6.11 1.09
CA ARG A 28 -7.87 5.79 1.94
C ARG A 28 -6.83 4.97 1.19
N HIS A 29 -7.26 4.04 0.34
CA HIS A 29 -6.34 3.23 -0.46
C HIS A 29 -5.63 4.10 -1.49
N MET A 30 -6.37 4.93 -2.22
CA MET A 30 -5.80 5.94 -3.12
C MET A 30 -4.80 6.84 -2.40
N GLU A 31 -5.10 7.30 -1.18
CA GLU A 31 -4.18 8.11 -0.39
C GLU A 31 -2.89 7.36 -0.03
N VAL A 32 -2.98 6.07 0.30
CA VAL A 32 -1.80 5.20 0.55
C VAL A 32 -0.95 5.09 -0.71
N TYR A 33 -1.54 4.86 -1.89
CA TYR A 33 -0.81 4.78 -3.17
C TYR A 33 0.10 6.01 -3.37
N TYR A 34 -0.47 7.21 -3.26
CA TYR A 34 0.27 8.44 -3.51
C TYR A 34 1.22 8.81 -2.36
N ALA A 35 0.84 8.56 -1.11
CA ALA A 35 1.70 8.89 0.03
C ALA A 35 2.95 8.01 0.09
N VAL A 36 2.78 6.69 -0.07
CA VAL A 36 3.87 5.71 -0.04
C VAL A 36 4.79 5.93 -1.25
N GLY A 37 4.21 5.94 -2.45
CA GLY A 37 4.97 6.13 -3.69
C GLY A 37 5.66 7.49 -3.73
N GLY A 38 4.92 8.57 -3.44
CA GLY A 38 5.45 9.92 -3.53
C GLY A 38 6.62 10.21 -2.60
N LYS A 39 6.74 9.53 -1.44
CA LYS A 39 7.90 9.67 -0.55
C LYS A 39 9.10 8.81 -0.94
N GLY A 40 8.99 8.02 -2.01
CA GLY A 40 10.05 7.11 -2.48
C GLY A 40 10.00 5.71 -1.87
N SER A 41 8.90 5.32 -1.23
CA SER A 41 8.65 3.93 -0.80
C SER A 41 7.81 3.18 -1.83
N VAL A 42 7.67 1.87 -1.62
CA VAL A 42 6.99 0.97 -2.56
C VAL A 42 5.61 0.60 -2.02
N VAL A 43 4.55 0.97 -2.75
CA VAL A 43 3.21 0.46 -2.44
C VAL A 43 3.10 -0.99 -2.93
N HIS A 44 2.85 -1.91 -2.01
CA HIS A 44 2.72 -3.33 -2.31
C HIS A 44 1.26 -3.75 -2.18
N THR A 45 0.56 -3.86 -3.30
CA THR A 45 -0.86 -4.23 -3.30
C THR A 45 -1.03 -5.73 -3.34
N ILE A 46 -1.68 -6.28 -2.33
CA ILE A 46 -1.83 -7.72 -2.13
C ILE A 46 -3.28 -8.10 -2.43
N ASN A 47 -3.48 -9.21 -3.15
CA ASN A 47 -4.82 -9.71 -3.44
C ASN A 47 -5.41 -10.39 -2.19
N PRO A 48 -6.47 -9.85 -1.58
CA PRO A 48 -7.07 -10.42 -0.37
C PRO A 48 -7.80 -11.74 -0.60
N ARG A 49 -8.01 -12.15 -1.86
CA ARG A 49 -8.67 -13.41 -2.21
C ARG A 49 -7.76 -14.63 -2.16
N LEU A 50 -6.47 -14.45 -1.90
CA LEU A 50 -5.51 -15.54 -1.76
C LEU A 50 -5.69 -16.24 -0.41
N HIS A 51 -5.24 -17.49 -0.33
CA HIS A 51 -5.18 -18.19 0.95
C HIS A 51 -4.23 -17.48 1.93
N PRO A 52 -4.56 -17.41 3.24
CA PRO A 52 -3.74 -16.70 4.22
C PRO A 52 -2.25 -17.10 4.21
N GLU A 53 -1.95 -18.39 4.03
CA GLU A 53 -0.55 -18.88 3.92
C GLU A 53 0.21 -18.24 2.76
N GLN A 54 -0.45 -18.09 1.60
CA GLN A 54 0.13 -17.45 0.43
C GLN A 54 0.29 -15.94 0.63
N ILE A 55 -0.66 -15.29 1.32
CA ILE A 55 -0.55 -13.88 1.71
C ILE A 55 0.66 -13.69 2.64
N ALA A 56 0.79 -14.51 3.68
CA ALA A 56 1.92 -14.46 4.60
C ALA A 56 3.26 -14.68 3.86
N TRP A 57 3.31 -15.62 2.91
CA TRP A 57 4.48 -15.82 2.07
C TRP A 57 4.82 -14.57 1.25
N ILE A 58 3.84 -13.95 0.58
CA ILE A 58 4.01 -12.74 -0.22
C ILE A 58 4.51 -11.57 0.64
N VAL A 59 3.91 -11.36 1.81
CA VAL A 59 4.27 -10.30 2.76
C VAL A 59 5.72 -10.46 3.24
N ASN A 60 6.12 -11.69 3.58
CA ASN A 60 7.49 -11.96 4.02
C ASN A 60 8.51 -11.88 2.88
N HIS A 61 8.19 -12.40 1.70
CA HIS A 61 9.08 -12.32 0.54
C HIS A 61 9.27 -10.87 0.07
N ALA A 62 8.23 -10.05 0.20
CA ALA A 62 8.32 -8.61 0.00
C ALA A 62 8.96 -7.87 1.19
N GLU A 63 9.11 -8.50 2.35
CA GLU A 63 9.52 -7.90 3.62
C GLU A 63 8.79 -6.59 3.95
N ASP A 64 7.46 -6.59 3.82
CA ASP A 64 6.65 -5.41 4.14
C ASP A 64 6.93 -4.93 5.57
N LYS A 65 7.11 -3.62 5.74
CA LYS A 65 7.39 -2.97 7.04
C LYS A 65 6.13 -2.51 7.75
N MET A 66 5.12 -2.15 6.97
CA MET A 66 3.81 -1.73 7.44
C MET A 66 2.76 -2.33 6.52
N LEU A 67 1.59 -2.66 7.05
CA LEU A 67 0.48 -3.17 6.24
C LEU A 67 -0.82 -2.45 6.60
N CYS A 68 -1.41 -1.79 5.59
CA CYS A 68 -2.71 -1.12 5.69
C CYS A 68 -3.83 -2.05 5.21
N PHE A 69 -4.94 -2.13 5.94
CA PHE A 69 -6.04 -3.03 5.57
C PHE A 69 -7.42 -2.48 5.89
N ASP A 70 -8.41 -2.83 5.07
CA ASP A 70 -9.83 -2.60 5.40
C ASP A 70 -10.34 -3.60 6.44
N LEU A 71 -11.22 -3.15 7.32
CA LEU A 71 -11.74 -3.96 8.44
C LEU A 71 -12.36 -5.30 8.02
N SER A 72 -12.91 -5.39 6.81
CA SER A 72 -13.43 -6.65 6.26
C SER A 72 -12.40 -7.76 6.17
N PHE A 73 -11.10 -7.41 6.19
CA PHE A 73 -9.99 -8.36 6.12
C PHE A 73 -9.33 -8.63 7.47
N LEU A 74 -9.85 -8.08 8.58
CA LEU A 74 -9.32 -8.34 9.92
C LEU A 74 -9.10 -9.84 10.21
N PRO A 75 -10.02 -10.77 9.87
CA PRO A 75 -9.77 -12.20 10.10
C PRO A 75 -8.54 -12.75 9.34
N ILE A 76 -8.25 -12.21 8.15
CA ILE A 76 -7.04 -12.57 7.39
C ILE A 76 -5.81 -12.03 8.11
N ILE A 77 -5.85 -10.77 8.58
CA ILE A 77 -4.77 -10.15 9.32
C ILE A 77 -4.42 -10.94 10.58
N GLU A 78 -5.42 -11.32 11.37
CA GLU A 78 -5.23 -12.15 12.57
C GLU A 78 -4.57 -13.49 12.25
N ALA A 79 -4.94 -14.11 11.13
CA ALA A 79 -4.33 -15.36 10.69
C ALA A 79 -2.86 -15.21 10.23
N ILE A 80 -2.50 -14.13 9.54
CA ILE A 80 -1.16 -13.97 8.97
C ILE A 80 -0.16 -13.27 9.88
N ALA A 81 -0.62 -12.38 10.78
CA ALA A 81 0.25 -11.51 11.55
C ALA A 81 1.30 -12.26 12.40
N PRO A 82 1.00 -13.40 13.06
CA PRO A 82 1.99 -14.20 13.77
C PRO A 82 3.12 -14.73 12.87
N HIS A 83 2.87 -14.82 11.56
CA HIS A 83 3.80 -15.34 10.56
C HIS A 83 4.54 -14.26 9.80
N CYS A 84 4.31 -12.97 10.07
CA CYS A 84 4.87 -11.84 9.32
C CYS A 84 5.76 -10.93 10.21
N PRO A 85 6.93 -11.40 10.69
CA PRO A 85 7.76 -10.66 11.65
C PRO A 85 8.40 -9.37 11.09
N THR A 86 8.40 -9.20 9.76
CA THR A 86 8.91 -7.99 9.10
C THR A 86 7.95 -6.82 9.27
N VAL A 87 6.64 -7.08 9.40
CA VAL A 87 5.62 -6.06 9.55
C VAL A 87 5.67 -5.51 10.98
N LYS A 88 6.05 -4.24 11.12
CA LYS A 88 6.17 -3.54 12.40
C LYS A 88 4.90 -2.80 12.81
N THR A 89 4.00 -2.54 11.86
CA THR A 89 2.77 -1.82 12.12
C THR A 89 1.64 -2.32 11.23
N TRP A 90 0.53 -2.68 11.86
CA TRP A 90 -0.72 -3.07 11.20
C TRP A 90 -1.70 -1.91 11.30
N VAL A 91 -2.12 -1.36 10.16
CA VAL A 91 -2.94 -0.14 10.11
C VAL A 91 -4.34 -0.49 9.63
N ALA A 92 -5.33 -0.34 10.51
CA ALA A 92 -6.74 -0.50 10.17
C ALA A 92 -7.28 0.78 9.50
N MET A 93 -7.78 0.65 8.28
CA MET A 93 -8.28 1.75 7.42
C MET A 93 -9.69 2.20 7.83
N CYS A 94 -9.82 2.66 9.08
CA CYS A 94 -11.08 3.05 9.70
C CYS A 94 -10.94 4.35 10.51
N ASP A 95 -12.09 4.91 10.89
CA ASP A 95 -12.17 5.99 11.87
C ASP A 95 -11.90 5.46 13.29
N ALA A 96 -11.47 6.32 14.20
CA ALA A 96 -11.05 5.91 15.55
C ALA A 96 -12.15 5.22 16.37
N ASP A 97 -13.41 5.63 16.18
CA ASP A 97 -14.60 5.05 16.83
C ASP A 97 -15.01 3.69 16.25
N ARG A 98 -14.41 3.28 15.12
CA ARG A 98 -14.65 1.99 14.46
C ARG A 98 -13.51 1.00 14.62
N MET A 99 -12.53 1.32 15.47
CA MET A 99 -11.43 0.42 15.75
C MET A 99 -11.95 -0.89 16.35
N PRO A 100 -11.50 -2.05 15.85
CA PRO A 100 -11.89 -3.33 16.41
C PRO A 100 -11.32 -3.48 17.81
N GLU A 101 -12.15 -3.96 18.73
CA GLU A 101 -11.77 -4.27 20.10
C GLU A 101 -11.35 -5.73 20.24
N ASN A 102 -10.57 -6.04 21.28
CA ASN A 102 -10.17 -7.42 21.63
C ASN A 102 -9.40 -8.17 20.53
N THR A 103 -8.76 -7.46 19.61
CA THR A 103 -7.84 -8.08 18.65
C THR A 103 -6.57 -8.52 19.39
N GLY A 104 -6.05 -9.70 19.07
CA GLY A 104 -4.75 -10.16 19.58
C GLY A 104 -3.53 -9.38 19.03
N LEU A 105 -3.78 -8.27 18.33
CA LEU A 105 -2.80 -7.48 17.60
C LEU A 105 -2.80 -6.03 18.09
N ALA A 106 -1.62 -5.43 18.11
CA ALA A 106 -1.47 -3.99 18.31
C ALA A 106 -1.75 -3.27 16.98
N LEU A 107 -3.00 -2.85 16.78
CA LEU A 107 -3.44 -2.15 15.58
C LEU A 107 -3.32 -0.62 15.72
N LEU A 108 -3.03 0.06 14.62
CA LEU A 108 -3.05 1.52 14.50
C LEU A 108 -4.23 1.97 13.64
N CYS A 109 -4.98 2.97 14.10
CA CYS A 109 -6.03 3.60 13.31
C CYS A 109 -5.43 4.47 12.19
N TYR A 110 -5.96 4.37 10.98
CA TYR A 110 -5.51 5.17 9.84
C TYR A 110 -5.64 6.69 10.07
N GLU A 111 -6.75 7.15 10.62
CA GLU A 111 -6.95 8.59 10.88
C GLU A 111 -5.99 9.13 11.95
N GLN A 112 -5.63 8.28 12.94
CA GLN A 112 -4.62 8.65 13.93
C GLN A 112 -3.24 8.73 13.30
N LEU A 113 -2.86 7.75 12.47
CA LEU A 113 -1.62 7.80 11.69
C LEU A 113 -1.56 9.07 10.82
N LEU A 114 -2.66 9.41 10.15
CA LEU A 114 -2.73 10.61 9.31
C LEU A 114 -2.53 11.90 10.13
N ALA A 115 -3.11 11.96 11.33
CA ALA A 115 -3.02 13.12 12.22
C ALA A 115 -1.60 13.37 12.78
N GLU A 116 -0.74 12.35 12.86
CA GLU A 116 0.68 12.50 13.22
C GLU A 116 1.50 13.26 12.16
N GLY A 117 0.99 13.32 10.93
CA GLY A 117 1.67 13.89 9.78
C GLY A 117 1.60 15.41 9.68
N ARG A 118 2.72 16.03 9.28
CA ARG A 118 2.80 17.47 9.01
C ARG A 118 2.13 17.83 7.67
N LYS A 119 1.36 18.92 7.65
CA LYS A 119 0.63 19.39 6.45
C LYS A 119 1.55 20.02 5.39
N ASP A 120 2.62 20.66 5.84
CA ASP A 120 3.60 21.40 5.05
C ASP A 120 4.80 20.55 4.58
N TRP A 121 4.73 19.22 4.79
CA TRP A 121 5.74 18.29 4.34
C TRP A 121 5.93 18.36 2.81
N GLN A 122 7.18 18.27 2.37
CA GLN A 122 7.58 18.43 0.97
C GLN A 122 7.99 17.07 0.40
N TRP A 123 7.50 16.77 -0.80
CA TRP A 123 7.91 15.57 -1.53
C TRP A 123 9.41 15.64 -1.84
N PRO A 124 10.18 14.56 -1.56
CA PRO A 124 11.59 14.53 -1.91
C PRO A 124 11.76 14.36 -3.42
N GLU A 125 12.94 14.73 -3.92
CA GLU A 125 13.37 14.44 -5.29
C GLU A 125 14.30 13.23 -5.30
N PHE A 126 14.09 12.32 -6.25
CA PHE A 126 14.88 11.10 -6.42
C PHE A 126 14.79 10.62 -7.88
N ASP A 127 15.61 9.63 -8.25
CA ASP A 127 15.63 9.08 -9.61
C ASP A 127 14.24 8.53 -9.99
N GLU A 128 13.72 8.91 -11.15
CA GLU A 128 12.48 8.37 -11.69
C GLU A 128 12.53 6.85 -11.91
N ARG A 129 13.71 6.22 -11.91
CA ARG A 129 13.86 4.76 -11.96
C ARG A 129 13.70 4.08 -10.60
N SER A 130 13.57 4.83 -9.52
CA SER A 130 13.27 4.27 -8.20
C SER A 130 11.94 3.50 -8.21
N ALA A 131 11.87 2.44 -7.41
CA ALA A 131 10.69 1.59 -7.30
C ALA A 131 9.54 2.33 -6.60
N VAL A 132 8.31 2.15 -7.10
CA VAL A 132 7.10 2.80 -6.60
C VAL A 132 6.00 1.81 -6.26
N GLY A 133 5.92 0.69 -6.97
CA GLY A 133 4.84 -0.28 -6.81
C GLY A 133 5.35 -1.71 -6.90
N LEU A 134 4.69 -2.62 -6.19
CA LEU A 134 4.95 -4.05 -6.24
C LEU A 134 3.62 -4.81 -6.31
N CYS A 135 3.51 -5.71 -7.28
CA CYS A 135 2.39 -6.65 -7.40
C CYS A 135 2.91 -8.06 -7.60
N TYR A 136 2.33 -9.04 -6.92
CA TYR A 136 2.65 -10.45 -7.18
C TYR A 136 1.68 -11.04 -8.20
N THR A 137 2.22 -11.84 -9.11
CA THR A 137 1.43 -12.60 -10.07
C THR A 137 1.60 -14.10 -9.81
N SER A 138 0.49 -14.83 -9.83
CA SER A 138 0.52 -16.30 -9.78
C SER A 138 0.95 -16.82 -11.15
N GLY A 139 2.12 -17.45 -11.22
CA GLY A 139 2.51 -18.24 -12.38
C GLY A 139 1.76 -19.57 -12.45
N THR A 140 1.97 -20.32 -13.53
CA THR A 140 1.44 -21.69 -13.66
C THR A 140 2.19 -22.70 -12.79
N THR A 141 3.42 -22.37 -12.38
CA THR A 141 4.28 -23.22 -11.55
C THR A 141 5.06 -22.38 -10.52
N GLY A 142 5.25 -22.95 -9.33
CA GLY A 142 6.06 -22.37 -8.26
C GLY A 142 5.39 -21.24 -7.48
N ASN A 143 6.18 -20.57 -6.65
CA ASN A 143 5.70 -19.46 -5.84
C ASN A 143 5.40 -18.22 -6.72
N PRO A 144 4.49 -17.33 -6.27
CA PRO A 144 4.19 -16.07 -6.95
C PRO A 144 5.45 -15.23 -7.17
N LYS A 145 5.50 -14.49 -8.29
CA LYS A 145 6.63 -13.63 -8.64
C LYS A 145 6.23 -12.16 -8.51
N GLY A 146 7.10 -11.37 -7.87
CA GLY A 146 6.92 -9.92 -7.73
C GLY A 146 7.28 -9.18 -9.02
N ALA A 147 6.34 -8.39 -9.53
CA ALA A 147 6.57 -7.40 -10.57
C ALA A 147 6.78 -6.03 -9.89
N LEU A 148 8.00 -5.51 -9.99
CA LEU A 148 8.39 -4.24 -9.39
C LEU A 148 8.35 -3.13 -10.44
N TYR A 149 7.56 -2.09 -10.16
CA TYR A 149 7.36 -0.95 -11.05
C TYR A 149 8.19 0.24 -10.59
N ALA A 150 8.73 1.01 -11.54
CA ALA A 150 9.42 2.27 -11.28
C ALA A 150 8.49 3.48 -11.52
N HIS A 151 8.78 4.62 -10.89
CA HIS A 151 8.05 5.88 -11.13
C HIS A 151 7.93 6.20 -12.63
N ARG A 152 9.04 6.12 -13.37
CA ARG A 152 9.09 6.33 -14.82
C ARG A 152 8.15 5.39 -15.55
N SER A 153 8.18 4.09 -15.25
CA SER A 153 7.31 3.11 -15.93
C SER A 153 5.83 3.40 -15.67
N THR A 154 5.49 3.78 -14.44
CA THR A 154 4.10 4.10 -14.04
C THR A 154 3.60 5.35 -14.75
N VAL A 155 4.40 6.42 -14.81
CA VAL A 155 4.04 7.66 -15.50
C VAL A 155 3.92 7.45 -17.00
N LEU A 156 4.86 6.75 -17.63
CA LEU A 156 4.79 6.45 -19.07
C LEU A 156 3.57 5.59 -19.42
N HIS A 157 3.24 4.61 -18.57
CA HIS A 157 2.04 3.79 -18.74
C HIS A 157 0.76 4.63 -18.61
N ALA A 158 0.67 5.49 -17.60
CA ALA A 158 -0.48 6.38 -17.41
C ALA A 158 -0.66 7.36 -18.58
N TYR A 159 0.44 7.89 -19.12
CA TYR A 159 0.42 8.75 -20.30
C TYR A 159 -0.14 8.00 -21.51
N ALA A 160 0.36 6.79 -21.79
CA ALA A 160 -0.13 5.97 -22.90
C ALA A 160 -1.59 5.56 -22.73
N ALA A 161 -2.02 5.17 -21.52
CA ALA A 161 -3.39 4.81 -21.21
C ALA A 161 -4.38 5.97 -21.44
N SER A 162 -3.94 7.21 -21.22
CA SER A 162 -4.76 8.42 -21.40
C SER A 162 -4.98 8.80 -22.87
N LEU A 163 -4.26 8.18 -23.83
CA LEU A 163 -4.40 8.50 -25.24
C LEU A 163 -5.76 8.08 -25.81
N PRO A 164 -6.25 8.75 -26.89
CA PRO A 164 -7.58 8.51 -27.45
C PRO A 164 -7.85 7.06 -27.90
N ASP A 165 -6.81 6.37 -28.37
CA ASP A 165 -6.92 4.99 -28.88
C ASP A 165 -6.59 3.93 -27.81
N ALA A 166 -6.41 4.36 -26.56
CA ALA A 166 -6.28 3.50 -25.40
C ALA A 166 -7.56 3.59 -24.54
N MET A 167 -7.52 4.28 -23.40
CA MET A 167 -8.69 4.45 -22.53
C MET A 167 -9.42 5.78 -22.75
N ARG A 168 -8.80 6.75 -23.45
CA ARG A 168 -9.39 8.07 -23.75
C ARG A 168 -9.90 8.81 -22.51
N LEU A 169 -9.11 8.80 -21.43
CA LEU A 169 -9.50 9.46 -20.19
C LEU A 169 -9.55 10.98 -20.33
N SER A 170 -10.65 11.57 -19.88
CA SER A 170 -10.91 13.01 -19.92
C SER A 170 -11.40 13.51 -18.57
N ALA A 171 -11.20 14.81 -18.30
CA ALA A 171 -11.75 15.49 -17.14
C ALA A 171 -13.30 15.51 -17.10
N LYS A 172 -13.97 15.05 -18.17
CA LYS A 172 -15.43 14.90 -18.25
C LYS A 172 -15.93 13.51 -17.86
N ASP A 173 -15.03 12.55 -17.71
CA ASP A 173 -15.39 11.16 -17.42
C ASP A 173 -15.51 10.93 -15.91
N VAL A 174 -16.32 9.94 -15.56
CA VAL A 174 -16.34 9.34 -14.23
C VAL A 174 -15.84 7.91 -14.38
N VAL A 175 -14.73 7.60 -13.72
CA VAL A 175 -14.05 6.31 -13.82
C VAL A 175 -13.95 5.74 -12.42
N LEU A 176 -14.73 4.71 -12.12
CA LEU A 176 -14.64 3.79 -10.98
C LEU A 176 -15.73 2.71 -11.08
#